data_AF-A0A2N5S3T8-F1
#
_entry.id   AF-A0A2N5S3T8-F1
#
_cell.length_a   1.000
_cell.length_b   1.000
_cell.length_c   1.000
_cell.angle_alpha   90.00
_cell.angle_beta   90.00
_cell.angle_gamma   90.00
#
_symmetry.space_group_name_H-M   'P 1'
#
loop_
_entity.id
_entity.type
_entity.pdbx_description
1 polymer ?
#
loop_
_entity_poly.entity_id
_entity_poly.type
_entity_poly.pdbx_seq_one_letter_code
_entity_poly.pdbx_strand_id
1 'polypeptide(L)'
;CIDALAKNLDRETALVDEKALRADLEKLGLFKDKRTMPFIMMMKGKIKANGPSALERALTFDEMDVLQKAAGYLRRTLNYERVEIESLAAGMDKAQQQLAQELKDGTHDPSGYNLAIIETSQPGSPAFVVYNPPS
;
A
#
# COMPACT_ATOMS: atom_id res chain seq x y z
N CYS A 1 -3.10 2.34 -15.39
CA CYS A 1 -2.88 3.80 -15.18
C CYS A 1 -1.42 4.16 -14.98
N ILE A 2 -0.70 3.54 -14.02
CA ILE A 2 0.72 3.86 -13.77
C ILE A 2 1.58 3.64 -15.03
N ASP A 3 1.34 2.58 -15.79
CA ASP A 3 2.13 2.30 -17.01
C ASP A 3 1.90 3.35 -18.10
N ALA A 4 0.68 3.90 -18.20
CA ALA A 4 0.37 5.02 -19.10
C ALA A 4 1.03 6.33 -18.64
N LEU A 5 1.12 6.56 -17.33
CA LEU A 5 1.89 7.67 -16.76
C LEU A 5 3.39 7.53 -17.03
N ALA A 6 3.95 6.34 -16.83
CA ALA A 6 5.36 6.07 -17.05
C ALA A 6 5.79 6.19 -18.51
N LYS A 7 4.92 5.79 -19.44
CA LYS A 7 5.14 5.92 -20.88
C LYS A 7 5.14 7.37 -21.37
N ASN A 8 4.35 8.23 -20.72
CA ASN A 8 4.18 9.63 -21.11
C ASN A 8 4.96 10.61 -20.19
N LEU A 9 5.83 10.09 -19.32
CA LEU A 9 6.73 10.89 -18.49
C LEU A 9 8.06 11.08 -19.22
N ASP A 10 8.46 12.34 -19.38
CA ASP A 10 9.83 12.67 -19.72
C ASP A 10 10.72 12.53 -18.47
N ARG A 11 11.71 11.63 -18.54
CA ARG A 11 12.59 11.31 -17.42
C ARG A 11 13.58 12.43 -17.10
N GLU A 12 13.87 13.32 -18.04
CA GLU A 12 14.83 14.41 -17.82
C GLU A 12 14.15 15.66 -17.25
N THR A 13 12.93 15.96 -17.71
CA THR A 13 12.20 17.17 -17.29
C THR A 13 11.16 16.92 -16.20
N ALA A 14 10.87 15.64 -15.90
CA ALA A 14 9.80 15.20 -15.01
C ALA A 14 8.41 15.74 -15.41
N LEU A 15 8.25 16.14 -16.67
CA LEU A 15 7.00 16.62 -17.25
C LEU A 15 6.22 15.47 -17.87
N VAL A 16 4.90 15.51 -17.73
CA VAL A 16 3.99 14.50 -18.30
C VAL A 16 3.24 15.12 -19.47
N ASP A 17 3.29 14.48 -20.65
CA ASP A 17 2.47 14.91 -21.79
C ASP A 17 0.99 14.62 -21.51
N GLU A 18 0.25 15.68 -21.20
CA GLU A 18 -1.16 15.57 -20.86
C GLU A 18 -2.06 15.15 -22.01
N LYS A 19 -1.69 15.47 -23.25
CA LYS A 19 -2.50 15.12 -24.42
C LYS A 19 -2.36 13.64 -24.72
N ALA A 20 -1.12 13.15 -24.73
CA ALA A 20 -0.83 11.74 -24.94
C ALA A 20 -1.35 10.86 -23.78
N LEU A 21 -1.22 11.33 -22.53
CA LEU A 21 -1.77 10.63 -21.37
C LEU A 21 -3.30 10.49 -21.45
N ARG A 22 -4.03 11.54 -21.82
CA ARG A 22 -5.50 11.46 -21.98
C ARG A 22 -5.88 10.45 -23.05
N ALA A 23 -5.21 10.47 -24.20
CA ALA A 23 -5.46 9.50 -25.28
C ALA A 23 -5.18 8.05 -24.85
N ASP A 24 -4.12 7.80 -24.08
CA ASP A 24 -3.81 6.46 -23.58
C ASP A 24 -4.80 6.01 -22.48
N LEU A 25 -5.32 6.93 -21.65
CA LEU A 25 -6.35 6.61 -20.65
C LEU A 25 -7.72 6.34 -21.27
N GLU A 26 -8.06 7.02 -22.37
CA GLU A 26 -9.27 6.74 -23.16
C GLU A 26 -9.18 5.36 -23.81
N LYS A 27 -8.03 5.01 -24.41
CA LYS A 27 -7.79 3.66 -24.98
C LYS A 27 -7.92 2.55 -23.95
N LEU A 28 -7.48 2.81 -22.71
CA LEU A 28 -7.59 1.86 -21.60
C LEU A 28 -8.98 1.82 -20.96
N GLY A 29 -9.94 2.65 -21.41
CA GLY A 29 -11.27 2.75 -20.81
C GLY A 29 -11.31 3.37 -19.40
N LEU A 30 -10.15 3.77 -18.87
CA LEU A 30 -9.98 4.27 -17.50
C LEU A 30 -10.42 5.73 -17.34
N PHE A 31 -10.61 6.46 -18.44
CA PHE A 31 -11.11 7.83 -18.43
C PHE A 31 -12.54 7.96 -17.87
N LYS A 32 -13.35 6.90 -17.98
CA LYS A 32 -14.73 6.87 -17.46
C LYS A 32 -14.78 6.66 -15.95
N ASP A 33 -13.68 6.19 -15.34
CA ASP A 33 -13.60 5.99 -13.89
C ASP A 33 -13.25 7.31 -13.19
N LYS A 34 -14.16 7.75 -12.31
CA LYS A 34 -14.01 8.99 -11.52
C LYS A 34 -12.81 8.96 -10.58
N ARG A 35 -12.28 7.77 -10.25
CA ARG A 35 -11.10 7.59 -9.39
C ARG A 35 -9.79 7.86 -10.13
N THR A 36 -9.79 7.74 -11.45
CA THR A 36 -8.58 7.85 -12.28
C THR A 36 -8.01 9.26 -12.27
N MET A 37 -8.84 10.29 -12.37
CA MET A 37 -8.37 11.68 -12.44
C MET A 37 -7.75 12.18 -11.13
N PRO A 38 -8.36 11.97 -9.94
CA PRO A 38 -7.71 12.26 -8.66
C PRO A 38 -6.39 11.51 -8.48
N PHE A 39 -6.34 10.24 -8.88
CA PHE A 39 -5.13 9.43 -8.79
C PHE A 39 -3.98 9.99 -9.64
N ILE A 40 -4.26 10.38 -10.90
CA ILE A 40 -3.25 10.99 -11.78
C ILE A 40 -2.74 12.32 -11.20
N MET A 41 -3.63 13.13 -10.64
CA MET A 41 -3.25 14.41 -10.04
C MET A 41 -2.35 14.21 -8.81
N MET A 42 -2.67 13.24 -7.96
CA MET A 42 -1.82 12.82 -6.85
C MET A 42 -0.45 12.34 -7.34
N MET A 43 -0.42 11.48 -8.36
CA MET A 43 0.84 10.96 -8.91
C MET A 43 1.71 12.05 -9.55
N LYS A 44 1.11 13.01 -10.26
CA LYS A 44 1.81 14.21 -10.76
C LYS A 44 2.44 15.02 -9.62
N GLY A 45 1.72 15.16 -8.51
CA GLY A 45 2.24 15.79 -7.29
C GLY A 45 3.48 15.06 -6.75
N LYS A 46 3.42 13.72 -6.69
CA LYS A 46 4.55 12.89 -6.25
C LYS A 46 5.76 12.97 -7.21
N ILE A 47 5.52 12.98 -8.52
CA ILE A 47 6.58 13.14 -9.54
C ILE A 47 7.26 14.50 -9.42
N LYS A 48 6.49 15.58 -9.16
CA LYS A 48 7.06 16.91 -8.96
C LYS A 48 7.92 16.99 -7.69
N ALA A 49 7.55 16.26 -6.64
CA ALA A 49 8.28 16.27 -5.36
C ALA A 49 9.53 15.38 -5.38
N ASN A 50 9.43 14.17 -5.95
CA ASN A 50 10.44 13.13 -5.83
C ASN A 50 11.14 12.80 -7.17
N GLY A 51 10.71 13.42 -8.27
CA GLY A 51 11.25 13.16 -9.60
C GLY A 51 10.76 11.83 -10.22
N PRO A 52 11.48 11.30 -11.22
CA PRO A 52 11.10 10.07 -11.93
C PRO A 52 10.97 8.83 -11.05
N SER A 53 11.66 8.79 -9.90
CA SER A 53 11.59 7.70 -8.91
C SER A 53 10.22 7.61 -8.23
N ALA A 54 9.37 8.65 -8.32
CA ALA A 54 7.99 8.60 -7.85
C ALA A 54 7.13 7.55 -8.59
N LEU A 55 7.55 7.10 -9.77
CA LEU A 55 6.91 6.04 -10.53
C LEU A 55 7.44 4.65 -10.20
N GLU A 56 8.60 4.57 -9.54
CA GLU A 56 9.12 3.28 -9.08
C GLU A 56 8.19 2.76 -8.00
N ARG A 57 7.69 1.54 -8.19
CA ARG A 57 6.81 0.86 -7.22
C ARG A 57 7.56 0.44 -5.93
N ALA A 58 8.84 0.76 -5.84
CA ALA A 58 9.71 0.45 -4.72
C ALA A 58 10.11 1.74 -4.01
N LEU A 59 10.09 1.72 -2.68
CA LEU A 59 10.65 2.80 -1.87
C LEU A 59 12.18 2.83 -2.06
N THR A 60 12.76 4.02 -1.90
CA THR A 60 14.23 4.22 -1.95
C THR A 60 14.95 3.68 -0.71
N PHE A 61 14.21 3.15 0.27
CA PHE A 61 14.69 2.59 1.52
C PHE A 61 13.94 1.29 1.83
N ASP A 62 14.54 0.46 2.69
CA ASP A 62 13.91 -0.76 3.19
C ASP A 62 12.88 -0.40 4.27
N GLU A 63 11.60 -0.45 3.91
CA GLU A 63 10.49 -0.13 4.80
C GLU A 63 10.42 -1.07 6.00
N MET A 64 10.71 -2.36 5.81
CA MET A 64 10.67 -3.34 6.89
C MET A 64 11.75 -3.06 7.93
N ASP A 65 12.99 -2.78 7.48
CA ASP A 65 14.10 -2.42 8.37
C ASP A 65 13.81 -1.12 9.16
N VAL A 66 13.25 -0.11 8.49
CA VAL A 66 12.89 1.16 9.14
C VAL A 66 11.79 0.96 10.19
N LEU A 67 10.72 0.24 9.85
CA LEU A 67 9.64 -0.06 10.78
C LEU A 67 10.14 -0.89 11.97
N GLN A 68 11.00 -1.87 11.72
CA GLN A 68 11.56 -2.72 12.77
C GLN A 68 12.41 -1.90 13.76
N LYS A 69 13.20 -0.94 13.27
CA LYS A 69 13.96 0.00 14.11
C LYS A 69 13.03 0.92 14.91
N ALA A 70 11.90 1.34 14.33
CA ALA A 70 10.93 2.21 14.97
C ALA A 70 9.98 1.47 15.93
N ALA A 71 9.89 0.14 15.88
CA ALA A 71 8.95 -0.68 16.65
C ALA A 71 8.98 -0.38 18.15
N GLY A 72 10.18 -0.24 18.73
CA GLY A 72 10.35 0.07 20.15
C GLY A 72 9.86 1.48 20.54
N TYR A 73 9.87 2.43 19.61
CA TYR A 73 9.29 3.75 19.81
C TYR A 73 7.77 3.70 19.68
N LEU A 74 7.25 3.05 18.62
CA LEU A 74 5.82 2.88 18.39
C LEU A 74 5.13 2.22 19.58
N ARG A 75 5.71 1.15 20.12
CA ARG A 75 5.18 0.44 21.30
C ARG A 75 5.05 1.36 22.52
N ARG A 76 6.08 2.17 22.81
CA ARG A 76 6.11 3.06 23.98
C ARG A 76 5.14 4.24 23.81
N THR A 77 5.13 4.86 22.64
CA THR A 77 4.34 6.05 22.36
C THR A 77 2.85 5.74 22.27
N LEU A 78 2.49 4.59 21.71
CA LEU A 78 1.09 4.15 21.56
C LEU A 78 0.60 3.30 22.74
N ASN A 79 1.47 3.03 23.72
CA ASN A 79 1.18 2.26 24.92
C ASN A 79 0.58 0.87 24.63
N TYR A 80 1.11 0.19 23.62
CA TYR A 80 0.74 -1.20 23.29
C TYR A 80 1.65 -2.19 24.00
N GLU A 81 1.10 -3.35 24.36
CA GLU A 81 1.88 -4.45 24.93
C GLU A 81 2.85 -5.05 23.88
N ARG A 82 2.34 -5.26 22.66
CA ARG A 82 3.08 -5.88 21.56
C ARG A 82 2.82 -5.12 20.25
N VAL A 83 3.86 -5.05 19.42
CA VAL A 83 3.80 -4.56 18.04
C VAL A 83 4.41 -5.65 17.17
N GLU A 84 3.66 -6.12 16.18
CA GLU A 84 4.12 -7.08 15.18
C GLU A 84 4.18 -6.37 13.83
N ILE A 85 5.30 -6.54 13.13
CA ILE A 85 5.50 -5.97 11.80
C ILE A 85 5.74 -7.15 10.87
N GLU A 86 4.92 -7.25 9.83
CA GLU A 86 4.94 -8.38 8.91
C GLU A 86 5.00 -7.91 7.48
N SER A 87 5.58 -8.74 6.62
CA SER A 87 5.48 -8.53 5.18
C SER A 87 4.08 -8.88 4.69
N LEU A 88 3.66 -8.29 3.57
CA LEU A 88 2.37 -8.57 2.94
C LEU A 88 2.16 -10.08 2.72
N ALA A 89 3.19 -10.78 2.23
CA ALA A 89 3.12 -12.22 1.98
C ALA A 89 2.87 -13.02 3.26
N ALA A 90 3.65 -12.74 4.32
CA ALA A 90 3.50 -13.41 5.61
C ALA A 90 2.12 -13.15 6.25
N GLY A 91 1.65 -11.90 6.19
CA GLY A 91 0.33 -11.53 6.71
C GLY A 91 -0.82 -12.21 5.96
N MET A 92 -0.72 -12.36 4.63
CA MET A 92 -1.72 -13.07 3.83
C MET A 92 -1.76 -14.57 4.15
N ASP A 93 -0.59 -15.21 4.29
CA ASP A 93 -0.52 -16.63 4.63
C ASP A 93 -1.16 -16.90 6.00
N LYS A 94 -0.90 -16.03 6.99
CA LYS A 94 -1.51 -16.15 8.33
C LYS A 94 -3.00 -15.86 8.34
N ALA A 95 -3.45 -14.84 7.61
CA ALA A 95 -4.88 -14.53 7.49
C ALA A 95 -5.65 -15.70 6.84
N GLN A 96 -5.07 -16.36 5.84
CA GLN A 96 -5.67 -17.54 5.23
C GLN A 96 -5.68 -18.76 6.17
N GLN A 97 -4.60 -18.97 6.93
CA GLN A 97 -4.54 -20.02 7.93
C GLN A 97 -5.61 -19.83 9.01
N GLN A 98 -5.76 -18.60 9.52
CA GLN A 98 -6.80 -18.25 10.48
C GLN A 98 -8.19 -18.55 9.93
N LEU A 99 -8.51 -18.09 8.71
CA LEU A 99 -9.81 -18.37 8.08
C LEU A 99 -10.06 -19.88 7.93
N ALA A 100 -9.05 -20.65 7.54
CA ALA A 100 -9.14 -22.11 7.41
C ALA A 100 -9.34 -22.80 8.77
N GLN A 101 -8.89 -22.19 9.87
CA GLN A 101 -9.00 -22.70 11.23
C GLN A 101 -10.38 -22.36 11.83
N GLU A 102 -10.86 -21.13 11.62
CA GLU A 102 -12.23 -20.72 11.96
C GLU A 102 -13.29 -21.61 11.30
N LEU A 103 -13.08 -21.99 10.03
CA LEU A 103 -13.97 -22.91 9.30
C LEU A 103 -14.00 -24.33 9.88
N LYS A 104 -12.92 -24.76 10.56
CA LYS A 104 -12.81 -26.11 11.15
C LYS A 104 -13.34 -26.16 12.57
N ASP A 105 -13.00 -25.16 13.38
CA ASP A 105 -13.23 -25.19 14.82
C ASP A 105 -14.49 -24.39 15.24
N GLY A 106 -15.05 -23.58 14.33
CA GLY A 106 -16.26 -22.77 14.59
C GLY A 106 -16.07 -21.66 15.62
N THR A 107 -14.88 -21.57 16.22
CA THR A 107 -14.43 -20.51 17.12
C THR A 107 -13.78 -19.40 16.31
N HIS A 108 -14.31 -18.19 16.44
CA HIS A 108 -13.67 -16.99 15.92
C HIS A 108 -12.48 -16.64 16.84
N ASP A 109 -11.26 -16.88 16.37
CA ASP A 109 -10.06 -16.39 17.04
C ASP A 109 -9.93 -14.90 16.71
N PRO A 110 -9.92 -13.99 17.70
CA PRO A 110 -9.75 -12.56 17.46
C PRO A 110 -8.31 -12.20 17.06
N SER A 111 -7.47 -13.17 16.65
CA SER A 111 -6.15 -12.86 16.09
C SER A 111 -6.34 -11.83 14.96
N GLY A 112 -5.73 -10.66 15.14
CA GLY A 112 -6.07 -9.43 14.43
C GLY A 112 -5.75 -9.40 12.93
N TYR A 113 -5.70 -10.53 12.23
CA TYR A 113 -5.51 -10.57 10.78
C TYR A 113 -6.85 -10.36 10.07
N ASN A 114 -6.92 -9.30 9.26
CA ASN A 114 -8.09 -8.98 8.46
C ASN A 114 -7.68 -8.83 6.99
N LEU A 115 -8.17 -9.73 6.14
CA LEU A 115 -7.85 -9.77 4.70
C LEU A 115 -8.14 -8.43 4.01
N ALA A 116 -9.29 -7.81 4.30
CA ALA A 116 -9.68 -6.55 3.68
C ALA A 116 -8.72 -5.40 4.07
N ILE A 117 -8.15 -5.44 5.27
CA ILE A 117 -7.17 -4.45 5.71
C ILE A 117 -5.80 -4.73 5.05
N ILE A 118 -5.37 -5.99 5.00
CA ILE A 118 -4.08 -6.37 4.39
C ILE A 118 -4.06 -6.00 2.90
N GLU A 119 -5.15 -6.24 2.17
CA GLU A 119 -5.28 -5.91 0.74
C GLU A 119 -5.16 -4.40 0.44
N THR A 120 -5.44 -3.54 1.41
CA THR A 120 -5.31 -2.08 1.24
C THR A 120 -3.88 -1.56 1.38
N SER A 121 -2.95 -2.39 1.87
CA SER A 121 -1.56 -2.01 2.10
C SER A 121 -0.84 -1.67 0.80
N GLN A 122 -0.09 -0.57 0.80
CA GLN A 122 0.73 -0.13 -0.34
C GLN A 122 2.11 0.32 0.16
N PRO A 123 3.18 0.19 -0.64
CA PRO A 123 4.50 0.69 -0.27
C PRO A 123 4.46 2.16 0.18
N GLY A 124 4.94 2.44 1.40
CA GLY A 124 4.93 3.77 2.01
C GLY A 124 3.59 4.18 2.64
N SER A 125 2.58 3.32 2.58
CA SER A 125 1.30 3.45 3.28
C SER A 125 0.89 2.07 3.83
N PRO A 126 1.57 1.58 4.88
CA PRO A 126 1.29 0.26 5.45
C PRO A 126 -0.08 0.23 6.11
N ALA A 127 -0.76 -0.90 6.00
CA ALA A 127 -1.99 -1.17 6.76
C ALA A 127 -1.65 -1.73 8.15
N PHE A 128 -2.50 -1.46 9.14
CA PHE A 128 -2.32 -1.97 10.50
C PHE A 128 -3.67 -2.34 11.13
N VAL A 129 -3.64 -3.29 12.05
CA VAL A 129 -4.79 -3.70 12.85
C VAL A 129 -4.42 -3.63 14.32
N VAL A 130 -5.36 -3.17 15.14
CA VAL A 130 -5.25 -3.16 16.59
C VAL A 130 -6.32 -4.09 17.12
N TYR A 131 -5.91 -5.02 17.97
CA TYR A 131 -6.83 -5.94 18.65
C TYR A 131 -6.41 -6.08 20.11
N ASN A 132 -7.36 -6.47 20.94
CA ASN A 132 -7.11 -6.81 22.34
C ASN A 132 -7.15 -8.34 22.48
N PRO A 133 -6.11 -8.99 23.00
CA PRO A 133 -6.17 -10.43 23.24
C PRO A 133 -7.29 -10.75 24.25
N PRO A 134 -7.97 -11.90 24.11
CA PRO A 134 -8.92 -12.36 25.11
C PRO A 134 -8.16 -12.64 26.42
N SER A 135 -8.74 -12.14 27.53
CA SER A 135 -8.22 -12.28 28.90
C SER A 135 -8.23 -13.71 29.40
#